data_AF-A0A7K3ZSZ4-F1
#
_entry.id   AF-A0A7K3ZSZ4-F1
#
_cell.length_a   1.000
_cell.length_b   1.000
_cell.length_c   1.000
_cell.angle_alpha   90.00
_cell.angle_beta   90.00
_cell.angle_gamma   90.00
#
_symmetry.space_group_name_H-M   'P 1'
#
loop_
_entity.id
_entity.type
_entity.pdbx_description
1 polymer ?
#
loop_
_entity_poly.entity_id
_entity_poly.type
_entity_poly.pdbx_seq_one_letter_code
_entity_poly.pdbx_strand_id
1 'polypeptide(L)'
;MNTNELTICIAAIFMISWPLTLITVNAATEEFLTVPDDFSTIQKAINNAKNGDTIIVKKGMYYCDSIIINKTLTLKGEDSCTTVLNGESEKQYLFPSGRSTISIHAPNVVLSGFNITNCDVAIYIGSSGTHIFGNNINYNMKGLSGGGSNIIVSENNFTNNFRGFGLSCPDSTISNNMFYDNLYALSVSSCENVSLYYNTIINNSCGLALGSVSNTSVFNNNITKNFDRQNFLGMHIASDGCGIYIDSNCNNTLIHNNNLWGNSRGVSLNDIHLIHGSQGSDNLIFYNNLFDNKQNANLTDFGGLSQSFSWDNGTVGNYWGDYRENYPNATQEDTLGIWNTPYTINNNNTDQYPLMQPVNITIESPPTIGISDSSQLTPLTIGIVAIFAVILSIAIALIIRRKNKA
;
A
#
# COMPACT_ATOMS: atom_id res chain seq x y z
N MET A 1 2.11 69.50 -40.97
CA MET A 1 2.00 68.04 -40.77
C MET A 1 1.99 67.40 -42.14
N ASN A 2 3.06 66.66 -42.45
CA ASN A 2 3.29 66.08 -43.77
C ASN A 2 2.36 64.88 -43.99
N THR A 3 1.89 64.74 -45.23
CA THR A 3 0.97 63.71 -45.74
C THR A 3 1.42 62.25 -45.55
N ASN A 4 2.58 62.01 -44.94
CA ASN A 4 3.09 60.68 -44.61
C ASN A 4 2.68 60.17 -43.23
N GLU A 5 2.20 61.03 -42.32
CA GLU A 5 1.72 60.60 -40.99
C GLU A 5 0.26 60.08 -41.04
N LEU A 6 -0.55 60.56 -41.99
CA LEU A 6 -1.96 60.14 -42.13
C LEU A 6 -2.09 58.72 -42.70
N THR A 7 -1.16 58.30 -43.57
CA THR A 7 -1.18 56.97 -44.20
C THR A 7 -0.80 55.86 -43.21
N ILE A 8 0.05 56.17 -42.22
CA ILE A 8 0.45 55.22 -41.18
C ILE A 8 -0.69 55.02 -40.16
N CYS A 9 -1.46 56.07 -39.84
CA CYS A 9 -2.63 55.94 -38.97
C CYS A 9 -3.76 55.10 -39.59
N ILE A 10 -3.98 55.16 -40.91
CA ILE A 10 -5.04 54.38 -41.57
C ILE A 10 -4.66 52.90 -41.71
N ALA A 11 -3.38 52.58 -41.94
CA ALA A 11 -2.90 51.19 -41.95
C ALA A 11 -2.91 50.53 -40.56
N ALA A 12 -2.68 51.30 -39.50
CA ALA A 12 -2.76 50.81 -38.12
C ALA A 12 -4.21 50.52 -37.67
N ILE A 13 -5.20 51.23 -38.19
CA ILE A 13 -6.62 51.02 -37.83
C ILE A 13 -7.21 49.78 -38.50
N PHE A 14 -6.70 49.37 -39.68
CA PHE A 14 -7.16 48.15 -40.37
C PHE A 14 -6.48 46.85 -39.89
N MET A 15 -5.38 46.91 -39.13
CA MET A 15 -4.76 45.72 -38.52
C MET A 15 -5.40 45.30 -37.18
N ILE A 16 -6.38 46.06 -36.66
CA ILE A 16 -7.05 45.77 -35.39
C ILE A 16 -8.42 45.06 -35.59
N SER A 17 -8.87 44.84 -36.84
CA SER A 17 -10.14 44.16 -37.12
C SER A 17 -9.99 42.70 -37.56
N TRP A 18 -9.00 41.97 -37.03
CA TRP A 18 -9.09 40.51 -37.07
C TRP A 18 -10.22 40.09 -36.12
N PRO A 19 -11.18 39.25 -36.56
CA PRO A 19 -12.19 38.77 -35.63
C PRO A 19 -11.43 38.01 -34.54
N LEU A 20 -11.53 38.48 -33.30
CA LEU A 20 -11.33 37.63 -32.14
C LEU A 20 -12.34 36.50 -32.31
N THR A 21 -11.93 35.40 -32.91
CA THR A 21 -12.54 34.11 -32.64
C THR A 21 -12.32 33.92 -31.15
N LEU A 22 -13.38 34.15 -30.37
CA LEU A 22 -13.51 33.61 -29.04
C LEU A 22 -13.29 32.10 -29.19
N ILE A 23 -12.05 31.66 -28.98
CA ILE A 23 -11.79 30.29 -28.59
C ILE A 23 -12.41 30.21 -27.21
N THR A 24 -13.69 29.85 -27.16
CA THR A 24 -14.27 29.30 -25.96
C THR A 24 -13.47 28.04 -25.68
N VAL A 25 -12.41 28.18 -24.88
CA VAL A 25 -11.88 27.05 -24.14
C VAL A 25 -13.03 26.69 -23.22
N ASN A 26 -13.89 25.77 -23.67
CA ASN A 26 -14.80 25.07 -22.79
C ASN A 26 -13.87 24.33 -21.83
N ALA A 27 -13.54 24.95 -20.70
CA ALA A 27 -13.16 24.19 -19.53
C ALA A 27 -14.30 23.19 -19.37
N ALA A 28 -14.01 21.91 -19.63
CA ALA A 28 -14.99 20.87 -19.39
C ALA A 28 -15.39 21.02 -17.92
N THR A 29 -16.61 21.47 -17.68
CA THR A 29 -17.14 21.61 -16.34
C THR A 29 -17.17 20.21 -15.76
N GLU A 30 -16.35 19.97 -14.75
CA GLU A 30 -16.36 18.72 -14.00
C GLU A 30 -17.80 18.40 -13.60
N GLU A 31 -18.34 17.31 -14.13
CA GLU A 31 -19.70 16.89 -13.85
C GLU A 31 -19.67 15.87 -12.71
N PHE A 32 -20.59 16.02 -11.75
CA PHE A 32 -20.73 15.09 -10.65
C PHE A 32 -21.84 14.08 -10.97
N LEU A 33 -21.47 12.81 -11.12
CA LEU A 33 -22.42 11.71 -11.32
C LEU A 33 -22.57 10.96 -10.01
N THR A 34 -23.80 10.74 -9.55
CA THR A 34 -24.05 10.13 -8.25
C THR A 34 -24.65 8.73 -8.41
N VAL A 35 -24.14 7.76 -7.65
CA VAL A 35 -24.65 6.40 -7.58
C VAL A 35 -25.23 6.17 -6.18
N PRO A 36 -26.49 5.71 -6.04
CA PRO A 36 -27.38 5.24 -7.11
C PRO A 36 -28.32 6.31 -7.72
N ASP A 37 -28.26 7.57 -7.28
CA ASP A 37 -29.23 8.62 -7.63
C ASP A 37 -29.40 8.85 -9.15
N ASP A 38 -28.29 9.05 -9.86
CA ASP A 38 -28.30 9.31 -11.32
C ASP A 38 -28.19 8.00 -12.10
N PHE A 39 -27.49 7.00 -11.55
CA PHE A 39 -27.27 5.71 -12.19
C PHE A 39 -27.41 4.56 -11.21
N SER A 40 -28.17 3.53 -11.62
CA SER A 40 -28.41 2.35 -10.78
C SER A 40 -27.15 1.53 -10.45
N THR A 41 -26.04 1.72 -11.18
CA THR A 41 -24.77 1.00 -10.96
C THR A 41 -23.57 1.88 -11.25
N ILE A 42 -22.44 1.57 -10.61
CA ILE A 42 -21.16 2.28 -10.80
C ILE A 42 -20.70 2.19 -12.27
N GLN A 43 -20.78 1.02 -12.90
CA GLN A 43 -20.37 0.87 -14.30
C GLN A 43 -21.23 1.72 -15.24
N LYS A 44 -22.53 1.88 -14.98
CA LYS A 44 -23.39 2.77 -15.79
C LYS A 44 -22.96 4.23 -15.66
N ALA A 45 -22.61 4.69 -14.46
CA ALA A 45 -22.07 6.02 -14.26
C ALA A 45 -20.75 6.20 -15.05
N ILE A 46 -19.81 5.26 -14.95
CA ILE A 46 -18.54 5.30 -15.71
C ILE A 46 -18.79 5.34 -17.23
N ASN A 47 -19.74 4.54 -17.73
CA ASN A 47 -20.06 4.49 -19.15
C ASN A 47 -20.60 5.84 -19.66
N ASN A 48 -21.31 6.60 -18.84
CA ASN A 48 -21.89 7.91 -19.19
C ASN A 48 -20.97 9.10 -18.86
N ALA A 49 -20.01 8.94 -17.95
CA ALA A 49 -19.04 9.97 -17.60
C ALA A 49 -18.16 10.39 -18.80
N LYS A 50 -17.72 11.64 -18.80
CA LYS A 50 -16.68 12.21 -19.66
C LYS A 50 -15.33 12.14 -18.94
N ASN A 51 -14.25 12.36 -19.69
CA ASN A 51 -12.94 12.48 -19.07
C ASN A 51 -12.90 13.71 -18.14
N GLY A 52 -12.40 13.53 -16.92
CA GLY A 52 -12.31 14.54 -15.88
C GLY A 52 -13.49 14.55 -14.90
N ASP A 53 -14.58 13.82 -15.18
CA ASP A 53 -15.74 13.80 -14.29
C ASP A 53 -15.44 13.12 -12.95
N THR A 54 -16.27 13.44 -11.95
CA THR A 54 -16.24 12.79 -10.63
C THR A 54 -17.51 11.97 -10.42
N ILE A 55 -17.33 10.69 -10.10
CA ILE A 55 -18.40 9.77 -9.73
C ILE A 55 -18.41 9.61 -8.21
N ILE A 56 -19.50 10.03 -7.57
CA ILE A 56 -19.73 9.89 -6.13
C ILE A 56 -20.61 8.67 -5.89
N VAL A 57 -20.09 7.69 -5.15
CA VAL A 57 -20.83 6.49 -4.75
C VAL A 57 -21.27 6.66 -3.30
N LYS A 58 -22.59 6.79 -3.09
CA LYS A 58 -23.16 6.91 -1.76
C LYS A 58 -22.93 5.66 -0.92
N LYS A 59 -22.94 5.82 0.39
CA LYS A 59 -22.85 4.71 1.35
C LYS A 59 -23.86 3.61 1.03
N GLY A 60 -23.44 2.37 1.19
CA GLY A 60 -24.24 1.20 0.82
C GLY A 60 -23.37 -0.02 0.53
N MET A 61 -24.01 -1.16 0.33
CA MET A 61 -23.35 -2.41 -0.07
C MET A 61 -23.61 -2.68 -1.55
N TYR A 62 -22.54 -2.77 -2.32
CA TYR A 62 -22.56 -2.99 -3.76
C TYR A 62 -21.87 -4.31 -4.07
N TYR A 63 -22.62 -5.27 -4.60
CA TYR A 63 -22.11 -6.53 -5.09
C TYR A 63 -21.62 -6.34 -6.52
N CYS A 64 -20.32 -6.56 -6.72
CA CYS A 64 -19.59 -6.07 -7.88
C CYS A 64 -18.95 -7.23 -8.67
N ASP A 65 -19.49 -7.48 -9.85
CA ASP A 65 -18.88 -8.40 -10.82
C ASP A 65 -17.60 -7.79 -11.43
N SER A 66 -17.67 -6.59 -11.99
CA SER A 66 -16.48 -5.87 -12.44
C SER A 66 -16.79 -4.40 -12.67
N ILE A 67 -15.90 -3.54 -12.19
CA ILE A 67 -15.90 -2.09 -12.42
C ILE A 67 -14.69 -1.80 -13.31
N ILE A 68 -14.94 -1.49 -14.57
CA ILE A 68 -13.94 -1.20 -15.59
C ILE A 68 -13.86 0.32 -15.76
N ILE A 69 -12.76 0.90 -15.32
CA ILE A 69 -12.47 2.33 -15.46
C ILE A 69 -11.56 2.52 -16.68
N ASN A 70 -12.17 2.91 -17.80
CA ASN A 70 -11.51 3.13 -19.09
C ASN A 70 -11.50 4.60 -19.52
N LYS A 71 -11.80 5.52 -18.60
CA LYS A 71 -11.75 6.98 -18.77
C LYS A 71 -10.99 7.60 -17.61
N THR A 72 -10.31 8.71 -17.86
CA THR A 72 -9.68 9.49 -16.81
C THR A 72 -10.79 10.13 -15.98
N LEU A 73 -10.95 9.73 -14.72
CA LEU A 73 -12.02 10.21 -13.85
C LEU A 73 -11.64 10.03 -12.38
N THR A 74 -12.41 10.66 -11.50
CA THR A 74 -12.38 10.38 -10.05
C THR A 74 -13.53 9.45 -9.70
N LEU A 75 -13.24 8.31 -9.08
CA LEU A 75 -14.23 7.44 -8.47
C LEU A 75 -14.09 7.55 -6.95
N LYS A 76 -15.13 8.07 -6.28
CA LYS A 76 -15.08 8.38 -4.86
C LYS A 76 -16.26 7.78 -4.11
N GLY A 77 -16.00 6.97 -3.11
CA GLY A 77 -16.99 6.56 -2.12
C GLY A 77 -17.25 7.67 -1.11
N GLU A 78 -18.50 7.81 -0.70
CA GLU A 78 -18.92 8.80 0.31
C GLU A 78 -18.17 8.64 1.64
N ASP A 79 -17.94 7.40 2.06
CA ASP A 79 -17.31 7.06 3.34
C ASP A 79 -16.65 5.68 3.28
N SER A 80 -15.37 5.58 3.62
CA SER A 80 -14.58 4.35 3.46
C SER A 80 -14.96 3.24 4.46
N CYS A 81 -15.79 3.51 5.45
CA CYS A 81 -16.32 2.48 6.35
C CYS A 81 -17.64 1.90 5.82
N THR A 82 -18.44 2.70 5.10
CA THR A 82 -19.84 2.37 4.78
C THR A 82 -20.16 2.29 3.29
N THR A 83 -19.29 2.76 2.40
CA THR A 83 -19.39 2.52 0.94
C THR A 83 -18.64 1.24 0.57
N VAL A 84 -19.34 0.11 0.64
CA VAL A 84 -18.74 -1.23 0.51
C VAL A 84 -18.89 -1.79 -0.90
N LEU A 85 -17.76 -2.13 -1.52
CA LEU A 85 -17.66 -2.89 -2.76
C LEU A 85 -17.29 -4.34 -2.41
N ASN A 86 -18.23 -5.26 -2.61
CA ASN A 86 -18.03 -6.68 -2.36
C ASN A 86 -17.79 -7.40 -3.68
N GLY A 87 -16.62 -8.05 -3.83
CA GLY A 87 -16.23 -8.74 -5.05
C GLY A 87 -16.87 -10.12 -5.26
N GLU A 88 -17.61 -10.65 -4.27
CA GLU A 88 -18.22 -11.99 -4.28
C GLU A 88 -17.25 -13.12 -4.66
N SER A 89 -15.98 -12.99 -4.27
CA SER A 89 -14.99 -14.05 -4.43
C SER A 89 -15.45 -15.31 -3.68
N GLU A 90 -15.50 -16.43 -4.40
CA GLU A 90 -15.68 -17.76 -3.81
C GLU A 90 -14.40 -18.27 -3.12
N LYS A 91 -13.32 -17.47 -3.13
CA LYS A 91 -12.02 -17.78 -2.51
C LYS A 91 -11.50 -19.16 -2.86
N GLN A 92 -11.48 -19.51 -4.13
CA GLN A 92 -10.79 -20.73 -4.57
C GLN A 92 -9.28 -20.51 -4.42
N TYR A 93 -8.75 -20.94 -3.27
CA TYR A 93 -7.41 -20.69 -2.70
C TYR A 93 -6.19 -21.09 -3.56
N LEU A 94 -6.31 -21.34 -4.87
CA LEU A 94 -5.28 -22.06 -5.62
C LEU A 94 -4.86 -21.48 -6.97
N PHE A 95 -5.42 -20.36 -7.45
CA PHE A 95 -5.05 -19.84 -8.77
C PHE A 95 -4.52 -18.39 -8.76
N PRO A 96 -3.41 -18.10 -9.46
CA PRO A 96 -2.80 -16.77 -9.53
C PRO A 96 -3.58 -15.75 -10.39
N SER A 97 -4.58 -16.21 -11.15
CA SER A 97 -5.44 -15.41 -12.02
C SER A 97 -6.86 -15.32 -11.44
N GLY A 98 -7.10 -14.26 -10.66
CA GLY A 98 -8.41 -13.95 -10.09
C GLY A 98 -9.11 -12.81 -10.82
N ARG A 99 -10.44 -12.74 -10.71
CA ARG A 99 -11.23 -11.62 -11.27
C ARG A 99 -10.95 -10.35 -10.47
N SER A 100 -10.79 -9.23 -11.18
CA SER A 100 -10.62 -7.92 -10.56
C SER A 100 -11.96 -7.22 -10.37
N THR A 101 -12.23 -6.80 -9.13
CA THR A 101 -13.45 -6.05 -8.79
C THR A 101 -13.38 -4.63 -9.35
N ILE A 102 -12.23 -3.97 -9.26
CA ILE A 102 -11.94 -2.72 -9.96
C ILE A 102 -10.76 -2.94 -10.90
N SER A 103 -10.92 -2.60 -12.18
CA SER A 103 -9.87 -2.64 -13.21
C SER A 103 -9.69 -1.25 -13.80
N ILE A 104 -8.51 -0.66 -13.60
CA ILE A 104 -8.14 0.67 -14.06
C ILE A 104 -7.31 0.57 -15.33
N HIS A 105 -7.85 1.03 -16.45
CA HIS A 105 -7.20 1.00 -17.78
C HIS A 105 -6.97 2.39 -18.37
N ALA A 106 -7.48 3.45 -17.75
CA ALA A 106 -7.20 4.82 -18.14
C ALA A 106 -6.15 5.47 -17.23
N PRO A 107 -5.36 6.42 -17.76
CA PRO A 107 -4.38 7.15 -16.96
C PRO A 107 -5.05 8.18 -16.05
N ASN A 108 -4.32 8.62 -15.03
CA ASN A 108 -4.71 9.73 -14.15
C ASN A 108 -6.07 9.52 -13.44
N VAL A 109 -6.38 8.27 -13.11
CA VAL A 109 -7.58 7.90 -12.36
C VAL A 109 -7.33 8.13 -10.87
N VAL A 110 -8.32 8.71 -10.20
CA VAL A 110 -8.33 8.87 -8.75
C VAL A 110 -9.36 7.92 -8.13
N LEU A 111 -8.94 7.13 -7.14
CA LEU A 111 -9.81 6.17 -6.45
C LEU A 111 -9.73 6.37 -4.93
N SER A 112 -10.85 6.72 -4.29
CA SER A 112 -10.86 7.00 -2.84
C SER A 112 -12.17 6.69 -2.14
N GLY A 113 -12.13 6.53 -0.82
CA GLY A 113 -13.33 6.50 0.03
C GLY A 113 -14.13 5.20 0.00
N PHE A 114 -13.53 4.07 -0.39
CA PHE A 114 -14.21 2.77 -0.45
C PHE A 114 -13.77 1.79 0.65
N ASN A 115 -14.68 0.91 1.04
CA ASN A 115 -14.37 -0.39 1.65
C ASN A 115 -14.44 -1.45 0.55
N ILE A 116 -13.34 -2.16 0.27
CA ILE A 116 -13.24 -3.12 -0.84
C ILE A 116 -12.87 -4.48 -0.27
N THR A 117 -13.80 -5.43 -0.37
CA THR A 117 -13.72 -6.70 0.36
C THR A 117 -14.18 -7.89 -0.46
N ASN A 118 -13.71 -9.07 -0.05
CA ASN A 118 -14.13 -10.36 -0.62
C ASN A 118 -13.87 -10.43 -2.14
N CYS A 119 -12.70 -9.97 -2.57
CA CYS A 119 -12.26 -9.97 -3.96
C CYS A 119 -11.13 -10.98 -4.18
N ASP A 120 -11.03 -11.57 -5.39
CA ASP A 120 -9.79 -12.24 -5.77
C ASP A 120 -8.68 -11.19 -5.99
N VAL A 121 -9.02 -10.12 -6.73
CA VAL A 121 -8.21 -8.91 -6.85
C VAL A 121 -9.12 -7.71 -6.59
N ALA A 122 -8.89 -6.99 -5.49
CA ALA A 122 -9.71 -5.83 -5.16
C ALA A 122 -9.52 -4.71 -6.19
N ILE A 123 -8.27 -4.34 -6.45
CA ILE A 123 -7.93 -3.33 -7.45
C ILE A 123 -6.80 -3.84 -8.36
N TYR A 124 -7.02 -3.76 -9.66
CA TYR A 124 -6.01 -3.98 -10.69
C TYR A 124 -5.69 -2.68 -11.42
N ILE A 125 -4.41 -2.27 -11.41
CA ILE A 125 -3.90 -1.13 -12.17
C ILE A 125 -3.29 -1.64 -13.48
N GLY A 126 -3.80 -1.17 -14.61
CA GLY A 126 -3.26 -1.41 -15.94
C GLY A 126 -2.89 -0.11 -16.67
N SER A 127 -2.70 1.00 -15.95
CA SER A 127 -2.36 2.31 -16.52
C SER A 127 -1.51 3.14 -15.55
N SER A 128 -1.04 4.30 -15.99
CA SER A 128 -0.10 5.17 -15.25
C SER A 128 -0.77 6.40 -14.65
N GLY A 129 -0.14 7.05 -13.67
CA GLY A 129 -0.65 8.28 -13.05
C GLY A 129 -1.82 8.04 -12.08
N THR A 130 -2.09 6.80 -11.67
CA THR A 130 -3.23 6.48 -10.79
C THR A 130 -2.94 6.91 -9.36
N HIS A 131 -3.90 7.56 -8.71
CA HIS A 131 -3.85 7.89 -7.28
C HIS A 131 -4.92 7.12 -6.51
N ILE A 132 -4.49 6.28 -5.57
CA ILE A 132 -5.37 5.48 -4.71
C ILE A 132 -5.18 5.94 -3.27
N PHE A 133 -6.22 6.48 -2.64
CA PHE A 133 -6.10 6.95 -1.26
C PHE A 133 -7.36 6.84 -0.40
N GLY A 134 -7.19 6.73 0.92
CA GLY A 134 -8.31 6.75 1.86
C GLY A 134 -9.26 5.56 1.73
N ASN A 135 -8.78 4.40 1.28
CA ASN A 135 -9.59 3.18 1.13
C ASN A 135 -9.28 2.15 2.21
N ASN A 136 -10.30 1.38 2.61
CA ASN A 136 -10.15 0.14 3.37
C ASN A 136 -10.17 -1.03 2.39
N ILE A 137 -9.07 -1.78 2.28
CA ILE A 137 -8.90 -2.89 1.34
C ILE A 137 -8.63 -4.15 2.14
N ASN A 138 -9.67 -4.97 2.34
CA ASN A 138 -9.64 -6.01 3.37
C ASN A 138 -10.25 -7.35 2.96
N TYR A 139 -9.72 -8.44 3.53
CA TYR A 139 -10.20 -9.82 3.26
C TYR A 139 -10.19 -10.23 1.78
N ASN A 140 -9.20 -9.75 1.02
CA ASN A 140 -9.01 -10.08 -0.39
C ASN A 140 -7.86 -11.07 -0.60
N MET A 141 -7.88 -11.82 -1.71
CA MET A 141 -6.70 -12.61 -2.09
C MET A 141 -5.55 -11.69 -2.52
N LYS A 142 -5.85 -10.63 -3.28
CA LYS A 142 -4.91 -9.55 -3.61
C LYS A 142 -5.63 -8.21 -3.37
N GLY A 143 -5.06 -7.34 -2.53
CA GLY A 143 -5.59 -6.00 -2.30
C GLY A 143 -5.37 -5.09 -3.50
N LEU A 144 -4.10 -4.84 -3.84
CA LEU A 144 -3.70 -4.07 -5.01
C LEU A 144 -2.69 -4.85 -5.86
N SER A 145 -2.95 -4.94 -7.16
CA SER A 145 -2.07 -5.62 -8.12
C SER A 145 -2.05 -4.92 -9.49
N GLY A 146 -1.14 -5.34 -10.37
CA GLY A 146 -0.96 -4.75 -11.70
C GLY A 146 0.36 -3.97 -11.84
N GLY A 147 0.34 -2.93 -12.67
CA GLY A 147 1.51 -2.09 -12.94
C GLY A 147 1.21 -0.85 -13.77
N GLY A 148 2.20 0.03 -13.84
CA GLY A 148 2.12 1.36 -14.44
C GLY A 148 3.11 2.31 -13.77
N SER A 149 3.44 3.45 -14.39
CA SER A 149 4.34 4.43 -13.77
C SER A 149 3.58 5.54 -13.05
N ASN A 150 4.27 6.32 -12.22
CA ASN A 150 3.71 7.49 -11.55
C ASN A 150 2.47 7.16 -10.69
N ILE A 151 2.53 6.03 -9.97
CA ILE A 151 1.43 5.60 -9.10
C ILE A 151 1.63 6.22 -7.71
N ILE A 152 0.56 6.77 -7.16
CA ILE A 152 0.53 7.26 -5.78
C ILE A 152 -0.44 6.40 -4.99
N VAL A 153 0.05 5.75 -3.95
CA VAL A 153 -0.79 4.98 -3.02
C VAL A 153 -0.59 5.54 -1.61
N SER A 154 -1.60 6.20 -1.08
CA SER A 154 -1.49 6.88 0.21
C SER A 154 -2.69 6.71 1.13
N GLU A 155 -2.50 6.70 2.44
CA GLU A 155 -3.62 6.72 3.41
C GLU A 155 -4.61 5.55 3.25
N ASN A 156 -4.17 4.42 2.70
CA ASN A 156 -5.01 3.22 2.58
C ASN A 156 -4.73 2.24 3.72
N ASN A 157 -5.73 1.43 4.02
CA ASN A 157 -5.66 0.38 5.01
C ASN A 157 -5.80 -1.00 4.36
N PHE A 158 -4.69 -1.70 4.21
CA PHE A 158 -4.62 -3.06 3.67
C PHE A 158 -4.63 -4.06 4.84
N THR A 159 -5.78 -4.69 5.10
CA THR A 159 -5.94 -5.60 6.25
C THR A 159 -6.42 -7.00 5.89
N ASN A 160 -5.87 -8.03 6.54
CA ASN A 160 -6.33 -9.42 6.37
C ASN A 160 -6.36 -9.91 4.91
N ASN A 161 -5.46 -9.40 4.05
CA ASN A 161 -5.34 -9.88 2.68
C ASN A 161 -4.29 -10.99 2.58
N PHE A 162 -4.45 -11.89 1.62
CA PHE A 162 -3.37 -12.84 1.32
C PHE A 162 -2.16 -12.10 0.72
N ARG A 163 -2.37 -11.16 -0.21
CA ARG A 163 -1.38 -10.15 -0.59
C ARG A 163 -2.00 -8.77 -0.44
N GLY A 164 -1.41 -7.90 0.37
CA GLY A 164 -1.86 -6.51 0.52
C GLY A 164 -1.59 -5.71 -0.75
N PHE A 165 -0.32 -5.59 -1.11
CA PHE A 165 0.15 -4.84 -2.27
C PHE A 165 1.24 -5.61 -3.03
N GLY A 166 1.10 -5.69 -4.35
CA GLY A 166 2.14 -6.20 -5.25
C GLY A 166 2.08 -5.54 -6.62
N LEU A 167 2.92 -4.55 -6.86
CA LEU A 167 2.98 -3.79 -8.11
C LEU A 167 4.39 -3.73 -8.70
N SER A 168 4.46 -3.76 -10.04
CA SER A 168 5.58 -3.19 -10.80
C SER A 168 5.22 -1.75 -11.15
N CYS A 169 5.75 -0.81 -10.37
CA CYS A 169 5.38 0.60 -10.37
C CYS A 169 6.61 1.52 -10.35
N PRO A 170 7.28 1.76 -11.49
CA PRO A 170 8.36 2.75 -11.54
C PRO A 170 7.84 4.17 -11.26
N ASP A 171 8.73 5.05 -10.80
CA ASP A 171 8.45 6.46 -10.52
C ASP A 171 7.27 6.66 -9.56
N SER A 172 7.13 5.77 -8.57
CA SER A 172 5.91 5.68 -7.74
C SER A 172 6.18 5.95 -6.27
N THR A 173 5.13 6.43 -5.58
CA THR A 173 5.16 6.76 -4.15
C THR A 173 4.13 5.95 -3.38
N ILE A 174 4.59 5.24 -2.35
CA ILE A 174 3.76 4.47 -1.44
C ILE A 174 3.99 5.05 -0.04
N SER A 175 2.99 5.75 0.50
CA SER A 175 3.17 6.46 1.77
C SER A 175 1.96 6.46 2.70
N ASN A 176 2.17 6.57 4.01
CA ASN A 176 1.07 6.70 4.99
C ASN A 176 0.04 5.55 4.92
N ASN A 177 0.41 4.37 4.43
CA ASN A 177 -0.49 3.22 4.38
C ASN A 177 -0.33 2.34 5.61
N MET A 178 -1.41 1.71 6.03
CA MET A 178 -1.39 0.64 7.02
C MET A 178 -1.45 -0.72 6.32
N PHE A 179 -0.52 -1.60 6.66
CA PHE A 179 -0.52 -3.00 6.26
C PHE A 179 -0.57 -3.87 7.51
N TYR A 180 -1.73 -4.46 7.78
CA TYR A 180 -1.98 -5.20 9.03
C TYR A 180 -2.57 -6.60 8.79
N ASP A 181 -1.97 -7.62 9.42
CA ASP A 181 -2.45 -9.01 9.34
C ASP A 181 -2.58 -9.57 7.92
N ASN A 182 -1.75 -9.10 6.99
CA ASN A 182 -1.63 -9.71 5.66
C ASN A 182 -0.63 -10.87 5.69
N LEU A 183 -0.78 -11.82 4.77
CA LEU A 183 0.26 -12.83 4.60
C LEU A 183 1.50 -12.18 3.97
N TYR A 184 1.34 -11.49 2.84
CA TYR A 184 2.37 -10.60 2.28
C TYR A 184 1.85 -9.16 2.31
N ALA A 185 2.46 -8.28 3.10
CA ALA A 185 1.99 -6.90 3.24
C ALA A 185 2.27 -6.08 1.98
N LEU A 186 3.54 -5.78 1.73
CA LEU A 186 3.98 -4.85 0.71
C LEU A 186 5.14 -5.45 -0.08
N SER A 187 4.92 -5.70 -1.38
CA SER A 187 5.95 -6.16 -2.29
C SER A 187 6.11 -5.20 -3.46
N VAL A 188 7.34 -4.74 -3.68
CA VAL A 188 7.75 -3.92 -4.82
C VAL A 188 8.79 -4.70 -5.59
N SER A 189 8.52 -4.96 -6.88
CA SER A 189 9.45 -5.72 -7.71
C SER A 189 9.54 -5.21 -9.13
N SER A 190 10.74 -5.31 -9.72
CA SER A 190 11.03 -4.84 -11.08
C SER A 190 10.62 -3.37 -11.27
N CYS A 191 11.10 -2.49 -10.39
CA CYS A 191 10.76 -1.06 -10.35
C CYS A 191 12.00 -0.19 -10.26
N GLU A 192 11.89 1.06 -10.73
CA GLU A 192 12.91 2.10 -10.57
C GLU A 192 12.29 3.35 -9.93
N ASN A 193 13.07 4.12 -9.17
CA ASN A 193 12.66 5.42 -8.60
C ASN A 193 11.41 5.32 -7.70
N VAL A 194 11.43 4.40 -6.74
CA VAL A 194 10.31 4.19 -5.81
C VAL A 194 10.60 4.81 -4.44
N SER A 195 9.63 5.53 -3.89
CA SER A 195 9.69 6.06 -2.52
C SER A 195 8.65 5.39 -1.62
N LEU A 196 9.13 4.80 -0.53
CA LEU A 196 8.34 4.05 0.45
C LEU A 196 8.51 4.70 1.83
N TYR A 197 7.51 5.46 2.30
CA TYR A 197 7.69 6.22 3.54
C TYR A 197 6.44 6.42 4.40
N TYR A 198 6.63 6.59 5.71
CA TYR A 198 5.52 6.70 6.69
C TYR A 198 4.51 5.54 6.65
N ASN A 199 4.88 4.38 6.10
CA ASN A 199 4.00 3.22 6.14
C ASN A 199 4.11 2.50 7.50
N THR A 200 2.99 1.99 7.97
CA THR A 200 2.89 1.18 9.18
C THR A 200 2.61 -0.27 8.78
N ILE A 201 3.62 -1.14 8.93
CA ILE A 201 3.59 -2.53 8.47
C ILE A 201 3.70 -3.45 9.69
N ILE A 202 2.56 -3.98 10.16
CA ILE A 202 2.44 -4.64 11.45
C ILE A 202 1.80 -6.02 11.34
N ASN A 203 2.34 -7.01 12.05
CA ASN A 203 1.70 -8.31 12.22
C ASN A 203 1.46 -9.07 10.91
N ASN A 204 2.33 -8.92 9.92
CA ASN A 204 2.23 -9.66 8.65
C ASN A 204 3.15 -10.89 8.66
N SER A 205 2.95 -11.83 7.73
CA SER A 205 3.94 -12.90 7.57
C SER A 205 5.21 -12.36 6.91
N CYS A 206 5.08 -11.59 5.84
CA CYS A 206 6.17 -10.81 5.26
C CYS A 206 5.82 -9.32 5.31
N GLY A 207 6.72 -8.49 5.85
CA GLY A 207 6.53 -7.04 5.96
C GLY A 207 6.68 -6.31 4.63
N LEU A 208 7.88 -5.84 4.33
CA LEU A 208 8.26 -5.19 3.08
C LEU A 208 9.22 -6.09 2.30
N ALA A 209 8.88 -6.45 1.07
CA ALA A 209 9.75 -7.18 0.16
C ALA A 209 10.14 -6.33 -1.05
N LEU A 210 11.44 -6.20 -1.30
CA LEU A 210 12.03 -5.55 -2.46
C LEU A 210 12.71 -6.61 -3.34
N GLY A 211 12.50 -6.58 -4.66
CA GLY A 211 13.21 -7.47 -5.57
C GLY A 211 13.42 -6.87 -6.95
N SER A 212 14.64 -6.93 -7.48
CA SER A 212 14.99 -6.29 -8.76
C SER A 212 14.59 -4.81 -8.83
N VAL A 213 14.83 -4.04 -7.77
CA VAL A 213 14.52 -2.60 -7.73
C VAL A 213 15.76 -1.74 -7.95
N SER A 214 15.61 -0.54 -8.50
CA SER A 214 16.69 0.46 -8.60
C SER A 214 16.27 1.82 -8.05
N ASN A 215 17.23 2.61 -7.56
CA ASN A 215 17.01 3.99 -7.11
C ASN A 215 15.84 4.12 -6.11
N THR A 216 15.73 3.19 -5.17
CA THR A 216 14.58 3.06 -4.27
C THR A 216 14.92 3.57 -2.87
N SER A 217 14.05 4.38 -2.28
CA SER A 217 14.22 4.92 -0.92
C SER A 217 13.14 4.40 0.01
N VAL A 218 13.56 3.80 1.13
CA VAL A 218 12.69 3.29 2.20
C VAL A 218 13.01 4.04 3.48
N PHE A 219 12.10 4.90 3.95
CA PHE A 219 12.38 5.72 5.12
C PHE A 219 11.16 6.09 5.94
N ASN A 220 11.36 6.37 7.23
CA ASN A 220 10.29 6.75 8.17
C ASN A 220 9.17 5.70 8.28
N ASN A 221 9.44 4.42 7.99
CA ASN A 221 8.44 3.37 8.12
C ASN A 221 8.51 2.73 9.51
N ASN A 222 7.37 2.26 10.01
CA ASN A 222 7.26 1.49 11.23
C ASN A 222 6.91 0.04 10.88
N ILE A 223 7.91 -0.84 10.91
CA ILE A 223 7.83 -2.21 10.40
C ILE A 223 8.06 -3.18 11.56
N THR A 224 6.97 -3.70 12.11
CA THR A 224 6.99 -4.29 13.45
C THR A 224 6.23 -5.59 13.53
N LYS A 225 6.69 -6.51 14.38
CA LYS A 225 5.96 -7.74 14.69
C LYS A 225 5.60 -8.57 13.45
N ASN A 226 6.44 -8.56 12.41
CA ASN A 226 6.23 -9.43 11.25
C ASN A 226 6.86 -10.79 11.55
N PHE A 227 6.07 -11.85 11.46
CA PHE A 227 6.41 -13.16 12.00
C PHE A 227 6.42 -14.24 10.92
N ASP A 228 7.35 -15.18 11.03
CA ASP A 228 7.31 -16.38 10.21
C ASP A 228 6.10 -17.22 10.61
N ARG A 229 4.96 -16.98 9.92
CA ARG A 229 3.73 -17.76 10.08
C ARG A 229 3.78 -18.85 9.03
N GLN A 230 3.77 -20.12 9.46
CA GLN A 230 3.63 -21.24 8.54
C GLN A 230 2.42 -21.00 7.64
N ASN A 231 2.66 -20.82 6.34
CA ASN A 231 1.61 -20.71 5.34
C ASN A 231 0.73 -21.98 5.39
N PHE A 232 -0.56 -21.88 5.04
CA PHE A 232 -1.53 -22.99 5.06
C PHE A 232 -1.06 -24.25 4.27
N LEU A 233 -0.04 -24.10 3.42
CA LEU A 233 0.58 -25.17 2.63
C LEU A 233 1.90 -25.72 3.23
N GLY A 234 2.33 -25.25 4.40
CA GLY A 234 3.61 -25.62 5.03
C GLY A 234 4.84 -25.14 4.25
N MET A 235 4.66 -24.30 3.23
CA MET A 235 5.74 -23.74 2.42
C MET A 235 6.23 -22.44 3.06
N HIS A 236 7.41 -22.50 3.69
CA HIS A 236 8.17 -21.33 4.08
C HIS A 236 8.82 -20.73 2.83
N ILE A 237 8.59 -19.44 2.58
CA ILE A 237 9.37 -18.69 1.59
C ILE A 237 10.40 -17.80 2.30
N ALA A 238 11.50 -17.48 1.61
CA ALA A 238 12.65 -16.79 2.22
C ALA A 238 12.31 -15.43 2.86
N SER A 239 11.22 -14.78 2.41
CA SER A 239 10.76 -13.50 2.93
C SER A 239 9.81 -13.57 4.13
N ASP A 240 9.38 -14.78 4.54
CA ASP A 240 8.53 -14.96 5.70
C ASP A 240 9.25 -14.48 6.98
N GLY A 241 8.53 -13.86 7.90
CA GLY A 241 9.03 -13.27 9.14
C GLY A 241 9.96 -12.06 9.00
N CYS A 242 10.24 -11.58 7.79
CA CYS A 242 11.10 -10.42 7.57
C CYS A 242 10.32 -9.11 7.78
N GLY A 243 10.94 -8.16 8.49
CA GLY A 243 10.52 -6.77 8.49
C GLY A 243 10.77 -6.18 7.11
N ILE A 244 12.03 -6.09 6.70
CA ILE A 244 12.45 -5.78 5.33
C ILE A 244 13.17 -6.99 4.75
N TYR A 245 12.74 -7.42 3.58
CA TYR A 245 13.37 -8.45 2.78
C TYR A 245 13.88 -7.83 1.48
N ILE A 246 15.18 -7.97 1.21
CA ILE A 246 15.81 -7.50 -0.03
C ILE A 246 16.24 -8.74 -0.81
N ASP A 247 15.63 -8.93 -1.98
CA ASP A 247 15.96 -10.00 -2.90
C ASP A 247 17.05 -9.56 -3.90
N SER A 248 17.44 -10.48 -4.77
CA SER A 248 18.42 -10.25 -5.84
C SER A 248 18.13 -9.02 -6.72
N ASN A 249 19.19 -8.48 -7.34
CA ASN A 249 19.15 -7.39 -8.32
C ASN A 249 18.63 -6.02 -7.81
N CYS A 250 18.68 -5.76 -6.50
CA CYS A 250 18.38 -4.43 -5.96
C CYS A 250 19.60 -3.51 -6.08
N ASN A 251 19.48 -2.33 -6.68
CA ASN A 251 20.58 -1.38 -6.90
C ASN A 251 20.27 0.01 -6.36
N ASN A 252 21.25 0.71 -5.81
CA ASN A 252 21.08 2.08 -5.28
C ASN A 252 19.84 2.20 -4.37
N THR A 253 19.66 1.23 -3.47
CA THR A 253 18.55 1.21 -2.51
C THR A 253 19.00 1.86 -1.20
N LEU A 254 18.29 2.90 -0.78
CA LEU A 254 18.55 3.63 0.45
C LEU A 254 17.52 3.26 1.51
N ILE A 255 17.95 2.63 2.61
CA ILE A 255 17.08 2.23 3.71
C ILE A 255 17.53 2.97 4.97
N HIS A 256 16.75 3.95 5.40
CA HIS A 256 17.14 4.79 6.53
C HIS A 256 15.97 5.32 7.35
N ASN A 257 16.21 5.66 8.61
CA ASN A 257 15.19 6.22 9.50
C ASN A 257 13.93 5.33 9.65
N ASN A 258 14.10 4.00 9.59
CA ASN A 258 13.00 3.05 9.80
C ASN A 258 13.06 2.44 11.21
N ASN A 259 11.89 2.14 11.76
CA ASN A 259 11.73 1.42 13.01
C ASN A 259 11.44 -0.06 12.74
N LEU A 260 12.39 -0.94 13.04
CA LEU A 260 12.35 -2.37 12.75
C LEU A 260 12.43 -3.16 14.06
N TRP A 261 11.29 -3.52 14.63
CA TRP A 261 11.28 -4.21 15.93
C TRP A 261 10.28 -5.35 16.05
N GLY A 262 10.63 -6.34 16.88
CA GLY A 262 9.77 -7.49 17.15
C GLY A 262 9.55 -8.40 15.94
N ASN A 263 10.31 -8.26 14.85
CA ASN A 263 10.20 -9.12 13.67
C ASN A 263 10.95 -10.44 13.89
N SER A 264 10.63 -11.48 13.12
CA SER A 264 11.47 -12.69 13.14
C SER A 264 12.85 -12.41 12.55
N ARG A 265 12.92 -11.58 11.51
CA ARG A 265 14.16 -11.01 10.98
C ARG A 265 13.92 -9.51 10.76
N GLY A 266 14.79 -8.64 11.26
CA GLY A 266 14.67 -7.19 11.08
C GLY A 266 14.86 -6.82 9.60
N VAL A 267 16.09 -6.95 9.12
CA VAL A 267 16.44 -6.91 7.69
C VAL A 267 16.97 -8.26 7.26
N SER A 268 16.45 -8.82 6.17
CA SER A 268 16.94 -10.04 5.57
C SER A 268 17.36 -9.79 4.13
N LEU A 269 18.53 -10.28 3.77
CA LEU A 269 19.06 -10.22 2.41
C LEU A 269 19.10 -11.64 1.86
N ASN A 270 18.54 -11.84 0.67
CA ASN A 270 18.58 -13.11 -0.02
C ASN A 270 19.53 -13.07 -1.19
N ASP A 271 20.53 -13.93 -1.14
CA ASP A 271 21.55 -14.06 -2.18
C ASP A 271 21.30 -15.33 -3.00
N ILE A 272 20.18 -15.37 -3.75
CA ILE A 272 19.98 -16.45 -4.72
C ILE A 272 20.84 -16.13 -5.95
N HIS A 273 22.09 -16.59 -5.91
CA HIS A 273 23.07 -16.60 -7.00
C HIS A 273 22.71 -17.60 -8.13
N LEU A 274 21.42 -17.93 -8.28
CA LEU A 274 20.97 -18.94 -9.23
C LEU A 274 20.59 -18.25 -10.54
N ILE A 275 21.59 -18.10 -11.42
CA ILE A 275 21.50 -18.25 -12.88
C ILE A 275 21.63 -16.96 -13.74
N HIS A 276 21.50 -15.74 -13.22
CA HIS A 276 21.63 -14.53 -14.08
C HIS A 276 22.38 -13.32 -13.45
N GLY A 277 23.71 -13.43 -13.37
CA GLY A 277 24.67 -12.40 -13.83
C GLY A 277 24.73 -10.99 -13.22
N SER A 278 23.89 -10.59 -12.27
CA SER A 278 23.98 -9.27 -11.64
C SER A 278 23.79 -9.36 -10.13
N GLN A 279 24.80 -8.91 -9.38
CA GLN A 279 24.64 -8.64 -7.95
C GLN A 279 24.01 -7.26 -7.81
N GLY A 280 23.06 -7.13 -6.88
CA GLY A 280 22.65 -5.80 -6.44
C GLY A 280 23.86 -5.01 -5.95
N SER A 281 23.89 -3.70 -6.23
CA SER A 281 25.03 -2.83 -5.94
C SER A 281 24.60 -1.52 -5.31
N ASP A 282 25.52 -0.87 -4.59
CA ASP A 282 25.34 0.48 -4.04
C ASP A 282 24.12 0.63 -3.10
N ASN A 283 23.77 -0.44 -2.38
CA ASN A 283 22.69 -0.40 -1.39
C ASN A 283 23.23 0.04 -0.02
N LEU A 284 22.54 0.98 0.60
CA LEU A 284 22.95 1.65 1.84
C LEU A 284 21.85 1.56 2.90
N ILE A 285 22.19 0.97 4.05
CA ILE A 285 21.29 0.73 5.18
C ILE A 285 21.89 1.40 6.42
N PHE A 286 21.34 2.54 6.85
CA PHE A 286 21.91 3.31 7.96
C PHE A 286 20.82 4.08 8.70
N TYR A 287 21.09 4.52 9.92
CA TYR A 287 20.18 5.34 10.72
C TYR A 287 18.80 4.69 10.97
N ASN A 288 18.76 3.36 11.05
CA ASN A 288 17.55 2.61 11.40
C ASN A 288 17.62 2.13 12.86
N ASN A 289 16.45 1.84 13.44
CA ASN A 289 16.35 1.15 14.73
C ASN A 289 16.08 -0.32 14.51
N LEU A 290 17.02 -1.20 14.88
CA LEU A 290 16.85 -2.65 14.83
C LEU A 290 16.94 -3.23 16.26
N PHE A 291 15.82 -3.62 16.85
CA PHE A 291 15.80 -4.15 18.22
C PHE A 291 14.67 -5.15 18.45
N ASP A 292 14.81 -6.03 19.45
CA ASP A 292 13.84 -7.07 19.80
C ASP A 292 13.40 -7.97 18.62
N ASN A 293 14.17 -8.00 17.52
CA ASN A 293 13.98 -8.97 16.45
C ASN A 293 14.64 -10.29 16.88
N LYS A 294 14.11 -11.45 16.46
CA LYS A 294 14.81 -12.72 16.73
C LYS A 294 16.20 -12.75 16.08
N GLN A 295 16.35 -12.03 14.98
CA GLN A 295 17.62 -11.72 14.33
C GLN A 295 17.53 -10.31 13.72
N ASN A 296 18.39 -9.37 14.14
CA ASN A 296 18.32 -7.99 13.64
C ASN A 296 18.67 -7.90 12.15
N ALA A 297 19.73 -8.57 11.71
CA ALA A 297 20.11 -8.70 10.31
C ALA A 297 20.41 -10.16 9.95
N ASN A 298 19.83 -10.65 8.84
CA ASN A 298 20.06 -11.99 8.32
C ASN A 298 20.55 -11.97 6.88
N LEU A 299 21.68 -12.62 6.61
CA LEU A 299 22.21 -12.78 5.26
C LEU A 299 22.32 -14.28 4.97
N THR A 300 21.56 -14.78 4.00
CA THR A 300 21.71 -16.16 3.54
C THR A 300 22.90 -16.25 2.58
N ASP A 301 24.01 -16.81 3.04
CA ASP A 301 25.19 -17.05 2.21
C ASP A 301 25.03 -18.36 1.41
N PHE A 302 24.79 -18.24 0.10
CA PHE A 302 24.85 -19.38 -0.83
C PHE A 302 26.19 -19.41 -1.56
N GLY A 303 27.21 -19.95 -0.91
CA GLY A 303 28.47 -20.32 -1.56
C GLY A 303 29.61 -19.30 -1.47
N GLY A 304 29.61 -18.42 -0.47
CA GLY A 304 30.70 -17.50 -0.15
C GLY A 304 30.73 -16.22 -0.99
N LEU A 305 29.67 -15.94 -1.75
CA LEU A 305 29.55 -14.77 -2.63
C LEU A 305 28.62 -13.71 -2.06
N SER A 306 28.61 -13.50 -0.74
CA SER A 306 27.69 -12.55 -0.12
C SER A 306 27.81 -11.15 -0.72
N GLN A 307 26.67 -10.62 -1.15
CA GLN A 307 26.53 -9.21 -1.53
C GLN A 307 27.05 -8.31 -0.40
N SER A 308 27.84 -7.31 -0.77
CA SER A 308 28.32 -6.29 0.15
C SER A 308 27.30 -5.15 0.19
N PHE A 309 26.57 -5.04 1.29
CA PHE A 309 25.74 -3.87 1.58
C PHE A 309 26.53 -2.92 2.47
N SER A 310 26.37 -1.61 2.26
CA SER A 310 26.91 -0.63 3.21
C SER A 310 25.93 -0.48 4.37
N TRP A 311 26.39 -0.74 5.59
CA TRP A 311 25.55 -0.66 6.81
C TRP A 311 25.74 0.65 7.58
N ASP A 312 26.50 1.58 7.00
CA ASP A 312 26.75 2.91 7.49
C ASP A 312 27.08 3.83 6.31
N ASN A 313 26.96 5.14 6.52
CA ASN A 313 27.26 6.14 5.49
C ASN A 313 28.68 6.73 5.62
N GLY A 314 29.59 6.05 6.33
CA GLY A 314 30.92 6.55 6.66
C GLY A 314 30.99 7.50 7.86
N THR A 315 29.85 7.85 8.46
CA THR A 315 29.78 8.70 9.67
C THR A 315 28.79 8.19 10.70
N VAL A 316 27.71 7.53 10.26
CA VAL A 316 26.64 7.03 11.12
C VAL A 316 26.10 5.72 10.53
N GLY A 317 25.93 4.75 11.42
CA GLY A 317 25.34 3.45 11.16
C GLY A 317 23.94 3.31 11.73
N ASN A 318 23.59 2.10 12.15
CA ASN A 318 22.28 1.75 12.70
C ASN A 318 22.32 1.61 14.22
N TYR A 319 21.16 1.71 14.86
CA TYR A 319 20.98 1.31 16.24
C TYR A 319 20.66 -0.19 16.31
N TRP A 320 21.44 -0.92 17.12
CA TRP A 320 21.33 -2.37 17.31
C TRP A 320 20.96 -2.67 18.77
N GLY A 321 19.76 -3.20 19.00
CA GLY A 321 19.25 -3.44 20.35
C GLY A 321 20.03 -4.49 21.14
N ASP A 322 20.70 -5.41 20.45
CA ASP A 322 21.56 -6.47 21.00
C ASP A 322 23.04 -6.06 21.09
N TYR A 323 23.38 -4.82 20.73
CA TYR A 323 24.78 -4.36 20.67
C TYR A 323 25.54 -4.61 21.98
N ARG A 324 24.96 -4.21 23.14
CA ARG A 324 25.61 -4.34 24.45
C ARG A 324 25.83 -5.78 24.86
N GLU A 325 24.96 -6.69 24.42
CA GLU A 325 25.07 -8.11 24.70
C GLU A 325 26.21 -8.74 23.89
N ASN A 326 26.34 -8.34 22.62
CA ASN A 326 27.38 -8.83 21.72
C ASN A 326 28.76 -8.20 22.00
N TYR A 327 28.79 -6.95 22.47
CA TYR A 327 30.01 -6.18 22.71
C TYR A 327 30.05 -5.56 24.12
N PRO A 328 30.10 -6.38 25.19
CA PRO A 328 29.99 -5.89 26.58
C PRO A 328 31.13 -4.96 27.01
N ASN A 329 32.28 -5.03 26.33
CA ASN A 329 33.45 -4.20 26.61
C ASN A 329 33.55 -2.95 25.71
N ALA A 330 32.60 -2.75 24.78
CA ALA A 330 32.61 -1.59 23.93
C ALA A 330 32.42 -0.31 24.76
N THR A 331 33.10 0.74 24.33
CA THR A 331 33.02 2.07 24.92
C THR A 331 32.55 3.07 23.88
N GLN A 332 32.10 4.23 24.33
CA GLN A 332 31.76 5.33 23.43
C GLN A 332 33.04 5.81 22.71
N GLU A 333 32.97 5.98 21.38
CA GLU A 333 34.12 6.45 20.58
C GLU A 333 34.31 7.97 20.73
N ASP A 334 33.20 8.71 20.72
CA ASP A 334 33.20 10.16 20.60
C ASP A 334 31.96 10.83 21.22
N THR A 335 31.82 12.14 21.07
CA THR A 335 30.62 12.89 21.51
C THR A 335 29.40 12.71 20.61
N LEU A 336 29.49 11.96 19.51
CA LEU A 336 28.41 11.80 18.51
C LEU A 336 27.43 10.67 18.88
N GLY A 337 27.71 9.92 19.94
CA GLY A 337 26.85 8.81 20.36
C GLY A 337 27.05 7.57 19.51
N ILE A 338 28.27 7.37 19.01
CA ILE A 338 28.70 6.19 18.27
C ILE A 338 29.57 5.31 19.16
N TRP A 339 29.46 4.01 18.94
CA TRP A 339 30.27 3.02 19.60
C TRP A 339 31.62 2.80 18.95
N ASN A 340 32.66 2.57 19.76
CA ASN A 340 34.02 2.37 19.26
C ASN A 340 34.32 0.98 18.68
N THR A 341 33.35 0.07 18.73
CA THR A 341 33.50 -1.29 18.20
C THR A 341 32.50 -1.46 17.06
N PRO A 342 32.95 -1.75 15.84
CA PRO A 342 32.04 -2.02 14.72
C PRO A 342 31.09 -3.18 15.03
N TYR A 343 29.85 -3.07 14.56
CA TYR A 343 28.86 -4.15 14.66
C TYR A 343 28.98 -5.05 13.44
N THR A 344 29.45 -6.28 13.65
CA THR A 344 29.68 -7.25 12.58
C THR A 344 28.41 -8.04 12.31
N ILE A 345 27.88 -7.94 11.09
CA ILE A 345 26.75 -8.76 10.63
C ILE A 345 27.28 -10.11 10.10
N ASN A 346 28.27 -10.07 9.22
CA ASN A 346 29.04 -11.24 8.77
C ASN A 346 30.43 -10.80 8.24
N ASN A 347 31.20 -11.73 7.66
CA ASN A 347 32.56 -11.48 7.18
C ASN A 347 32.70 -10.34 6.15
N ASN A 348 31.64 -10.04 5.39
CA ASN A 348 31.65 -9.02 4.33
C ASN A 348 30.75 -7.81 4.64
N ASN A 349 30.04 -7.84 5.76
CA ASN A 349 29.04 -6.83 6.12
C ASN A 349 29.25 -6.42 7.57
N THR A 350 29.67 -5.18 7.77
CA THR A 350 29.92 -4.61 9.10
C THR A 350 29.45 -3.16 9.08
N ASP A 351 28.74 -2.77 10.15
CA ASP A 351 28.43 -1.39 10.45
C ASP A 351 29.59 -0.80 11.26
N GLN A 352 30.33 0.14 10.66
CA GLN A 352 31.51 0.75 11.29
C GLN A 352 31.14 1.83 12.32
N TYR A 353 29.92 2.36 12.30
CA TYR A 353 29.51 3.48 13.13
C TYR A 353 28.18 3.21 13.88
N PRO A 354 28.07 2.12 14.65
CA PRO A 354 26.81 1.75 15.27
C PRO A 354 26.38 2.76 16.33
N LEU A 355 25.10 3.09 16.34
CA LEU A 355 24.50 4.11 17.21
C LEU A 355 24.29 3.58 18.64
N MET A 356 24.57 4.44 19.63
CA MET A 356 24.38 4.14 21.06
C MET A 356 22.93 4.26 21.53
N GLN A 357 22.11 5.03 20.82
CA GLN A 357 20.73 5.30 21.17
C GLN A 357 19.82 5.12 19.95
N PRO A 358 18.56 4.71 20.15
CA PRO A 358 17.59 4.67 19.07
C PRO A 358 17.41 6.05 18.45
N VAL A 359 17.25 6.08 17.13
CA VAL A 359 16.82 7.23 16.36
C VAL A 359 15.38 7.60 16.74
N ASN A 360 15.12 8.89 16.95
CA ASN A 360 13.76 9.38 17.21
C ASN A 360 12.97 9.52 15.90
N ILE A 361 12.14 8.51 15.61
CA ILE A 361 11.32 8.46 14.39
C ILE A 361 9.91 8.94 14.73
N THR A 362 9.57 10.17 14.34
CA THR A 362 8.20 10.69 14.44
C THR A 362 7.31 10.05 13.39
N ILE A 363 6.31 9.28 13.83
CA ILE A 363 5.32 8.64 12.97
C ILE A 363 4.04 9.49 13.03
N GLU A 364 3.52 9.95 11.89
CA GLU A 364 2.17 10.49 11.84
C GLU A 364 1.18 9.36 12.13
N SER A 365 0.20 9.60 13.01
CA SER A 365 -0.75 8.56 13.40
C SER A 365 -1.48 8.06 12.15
N PRO A 366 -1.56 6.73 11.92
CA PRO A 366 -2.32 6.22 10.79
C PRO A 366 -3.80 6.64 10.90
N PRO A 367 -4.54 6.69 9.78
CA PRO A 367 -5.97 6.99 9.81
C PRO A 367 -6.68 6.12 10.84
N THR A 368 -7.41 6.76 11.76
CA THR A 368 -8.08 6.08 12.87
C THR A 368 -8.95 4.94 12.37
N ILE A 369 -8.68 3.74 12.88
CA ILE A 369 -9.48 2.57 12.65
C ILE A 369 -10.84 2.75 13.35
N GLY A 370 -11.88 3.03 12.58
CA GLY A 370 -13.26 2.81 13.01
C GLY A 370 -13.56 1.30 13.01
N ILE A 371 -12.93 0.51 13.89
CA ILE A 371 -13.48 -0.81 14.24
C ILE A 371 -14.74 -0.49 15.04
N SER A 372 -15.89 -0.39 14.37
CA SER A 372 -17.13 -0.69 15.04
C SER A 372 -17.05 -2.17 15.42
N ASP A 373 -16.83 -2.43 16.69
CA ASP A 373 -16.91 -3.75 17.28
C ASP A 373 -18.28 -4.36 16.92
N SER A 374 -18.31 -5.20 15.90
CA SER A 374 -19.53 -5.85 15.40
C SER A 374 -20.05 -6.94 16.34
N SER A 375 -19.46 -7.05 17.55
CA SER A 375 -19.97 -7.90 18.63
C SER A 375 -21.12 -7.26 19.42
N GLN A 376 -21.39 -5.96 19.25
CA GLN A 376 -22.55 -5.31 19.85
C GLN A 376 -23.71 -5.28 18.85
N LEU A 377 -24.60 -6.27 18.91
CA LEU A 377 -25.91 -6.20 18.27
C LEU A 377 -26.55 -4.86 18.68
N THR A 378 -26.91 -4.03 17.69
CA THR A 378 -27.63 -2.78 17.99
C THR A 378 -28.92 -3.11 18.77
N PRO A 379 -29.43 -2.21 19.62
CA PRO A 379 -30.69 -2.43 20.35
C PRO A 379 -31.85 -2.84 19.41
N LEU A 380 -31.81 -2.39 18.15
CA LEU A 380 -32.76 -2.76 17.10
C LEU A 380 -32.61 -4.24 16.69
N THR A 381 -31.38 -4.75 16.55
CA THR A 381 -31.10 -6.15 16.19
C THR A 381 -31.47 -7.11 17.33
N ILE A 382 -31.25 -6.72 18.60
CA ILE A 382 -31.71 -7.48 19.78
C ILE A 382 -33.25 -7.54 19.81
N GLY A 383 -33.91 -6.40 19.53
CA GLY A 383 -35.37 -6.33 19.44
C GLY A 383 -35.95 -7.25 18.36
N ILE A 384 -35.34 -7.30 17.17
CA ILE A 384 -35.78 -8.16 16.06
C ILE A 384 -35.61 -9.65 16.42
N VAL A 385 -34.46 -10.03 16.99
CA VAL A 385 -34.20 -11.43 17.40
C VAL A 385 -35.18 -11.88 18.49
N ALA A 386 -35.48 -11.01 19.47
CA ALA A 386 -36.47 -11.30 20.51
C ALA A 386 -37.88 -11.49 19.94
N ILE A 387 -38.30 -10.65 18.98
CA ILE A 387 -39.61 -10.78 18.31
C ILE A 387 -39.69 -12.10 17.53
N PHE A 388 -38.65 -12.47 16.78
CA PHE A 388 -38.63 -13.75 16.06
C PHE A 388 -38.67 -14.96 17.00
N ALA A 389 -37.97 -14.92 18.13
CA ALA A 389 -38.01 -15.98 19.14
C ALA A 389 -39.41 -16.13 19.77
N VAL A 390 -40.12 -15.02 20.02
CA VAL A 390 -41.51 -15.03 20.52
C VAL A 390 -42.48 -15.57 19.48
N ILE A 391 -42.36 -15.16 18.21
CA ILE A 391 -43.20 -15.68 17.12
C ILE A 391 -42.98 -17.18 16.93
N LEU A 392 -41.73 -17.63 16.96
CA LEU A 392 -41.38 -19.05 16.79
C LEU A 392 -41.91 -19.90 17.94
N SER A 393 -41.79 -19.43 19.18
CA SER A 393 -42.32 -20.13 20.35
C SER A 393 -43.85 -20.20 20.37
N ILE A 394 -44.55 -19.15 19.92
CA ILE A 394 -46.01 -19.17 19.73
C ILE A 394 -46.39 -20.16 18.61
N ALA A 395 -45.68 -20.15 17.49
CA ALA A 395 -45.93 -21.08 16.38
C ALA A 395 -45.77 -22.54 16.82
N ILE A 396 -44.69 -22.85 17.56
CA ILE A 396 -44.44 -24.18 18.12
C ILE A 396 -45.56 -24.57 19.11
N ALA A 397 -45.97 -23.67 20.00
CA ALA A 397 -47.05 -23.93 20.95
C ALA A 397 -48.40 -24.22 20.25
N LEU A 398 -48.71 -23.51 19.17
CA LEU A 398 -49.91 -23.75 18.35
C LEU A 398 -49.87 -25.09 17.61
N ILE A 399 -48.69 -25.49 17.10
CA ILE A 399 -48.49 -26.80 16.47
C ILE A 399 -48.66 -27.93 17.48
N ILE A 400 -48.08 -27.81 18.67
CA ILE A 400 -48.22 -28.79 19.76
C ILE A 400 -49.69 -28.88 20.21
N ARG A 401 -50.38 -27.74 20.36
CA ARG A 401 -51.80 -27.71 20.74
C ARG A 401 -52.72 -28.32 19.66
N ARG A 402 -52.37 -28.19 18.37
CA ARG A 402 -53.07 -28.88 17.28
C ARG A 402 -52.85 -30.39 17.30
N LYS A 403 -51.64 -30.86 17.60
CA LYS A 403 -51.35 -32.30 17.74
C LYS A 403 -52.04 -32.94 18.93
N ASN A 404 -52.24 -32.22 20.03
CA ASN A 404 -52.91 -32.75 21.23
C ASN A 404 -54.45 -32.70 21.17
N LYS A 405 -55.03 -32.17 20.09
CA LYS A 405 -56.49 -32.12 19.85
C LYS A 405 -56.95 -33.04 18.70
N ALA A 406 -56.04 -33.81 18.12
CA ALA A 406 -56.32 -34.80 17.08
C ALA A 406 -56.40 -36.21 17.68
#